data_AF-A0A970MS44-F1
#
_entry.id   AF-A0A970MS44-F1
#
_cell.length_a   1.000
_cell.length_b   1.000
_cell.length_c   1.000
_cell.angle_alpha   90.00
_cell.angle_beta   90.00
_cell.angle_gamma   90.00
#
_symmetry.space_group_name_H-M   'P 1'
#
loop_
_entity.id
_entity.type
_entity.pdbx_description
1 polymer ?
#
loop_
_entity_poly.entity_id
_entity_poly.type
_entity_poly.pdbx_seq_one_letter_code
_entity_poly.pdbx_strand_id
1 'polypeptide(L)'
;MLEFEIKRLLLIYFKLHQNLEKNGGVQADGDLFHQITQYEKRILKKFGLPQSNKYVKMMWKIADSKTTLKNKNSLMLEQLSIEAEKYLASKPSSIQQIIKDARKNNLDPFDILPEIYVGPNSYTLFLYNEILLKTSELDNEILEEFSRIKNNGCLMDIYMLTMMDLYKNSEAYKKLKLYGLKFIDAYIIWYRSKKESKEKIVLQEVNKNDDERVEDALVMLIFAFRRFQKFRNWGYGENNARSLSGLTDDKLFKIAKFAFAINS
;
A
#
# COMPACT_ATOMS: atom_id res chain seq x y z
N MET A 1 -13.71 27.22 -11.66
CA MET A 1 -12.28 26.85 -11.47
C MET A 1 -12.12 25.43 -10.92
N LEU A 2 -12.87 25.02 -9.88
CA LEU A 2 -12.85 23.66 -9.31
C LEU A 2 -13.24 22.55 -10.31
N GLU A 3 -14.27 22.77 -11.13
CA GLU A 3 -14.77 21.74 -12.06
C GLU A 3 -13.75 21.38 -13.16
N PHE A 4 -13.00 22.38 -13.64
CA PHE A 4 -11.96 22.17 -14.65
C PHE A 4 -10.78 21.36 -14.09
N GLU A 5 -10.41 21.62 -12.83
CA GLU A 5 -9.33 20.90 -12.15
C GLU A 5 -9.70 19.42 -11.94
N ILE A 6 -10.94 19.13 -11.50
CA ILE A 6 -11.41 17.74 -11.30
C ILE A 6 -11.47 17.00 -12.63
N LYS A 7 -12.01 17.62 -13.69
CA LYS A 7 -12.03 17.02 -15.03
C LYS A 7 -10.63 16.66 -15.52
N ARG A 8 -9.63 17.51 -15.24
CA ARG A 8 -8.23 17.23 -15.56
C ARG A 8 -7.68 16.05 -14.75
N LEU A 9 -7.96 15.96 -13.44
CA LEU A 9 -7.55 14.84 -12.60
C LEU A 9 -8.14 13.51 -13.11
N LEU A 10 -9.42 13.49 -13.44
CA LEU A 10 -10.11 12.31 -13.98
C LEU A 10 -9.53 11.88 -15.33
N LEU A 11 -9.23 12.83 -16.22
CA LEU A 11 -8.57 12.53 -17.48
C LEU A 11 -7.23 11.81 -17.28
N ILE A 12 -6.41 12.30 -16.35
CA ILE A 12 -5.11 11.68 -16.04
C ILE A 12 -5.33 10.30 -15.42
N TYR A 13 -6.23 10.19 -14.45
CA TYR A 13 -6.59 8.93 -13.79
C TYR A 13 -6.98 7.85 -14.81
N PHE A 14 -7.89 8.14 -15.75
CA PHE A 14 -8.29 7.17 -16.77
C PHE A 14 -7.16 6.79 -17.73
N LYS A 15 -6.27 7.73 -18.08
CA LYS A 15 -5.08 7.42 -18.88
C LYS A 15 -4.12 6.48 -18.15
N LEU A 16 -3.90 6.70 -16.86
CA LEU A 16 -3.05 5.83 -16.05
C LEU A 16 -3.65 4.41 -15.95
N HIS A 17 -4.98 4.30 -15.77
CA HIS A 17 -5.67 3.00 -15.80
C HIS A 17 -5.49 2.25 -17.12
N GLN A 18 -5.72 2.93 -18.25
CA GLN A 18 -5.51 2.32 -19.56
C GLN A 18 -4.07 1.86 -19.78
N ASN A 19 -3.09 2.63 -19.27
CA ASN A 19 -1.69 2.23 -19.34
C ASN A 19 -1.41 1.03 -18.43
N LEU A 20 -2.03 0.96 -17.26
CA LEU A 20 -1.86 -0.16 -16.33
C LEU A 20 -2.39 -1.45 -16.93
N GLU A 21 -3.57 -1.43 -17.55
CA GLU A 21 -4.11 -2.58 -18.28
C GLU A 21 -3.18 -3.03 -19.42
N LYS A 22 -2.66 -2.08 -20.21
CA LYS A 22 -1.69 -2.38 -21.28
C LYS A 22 -0.39 -2.98 -20.74
N ASN A 23 0.03 -2.60 -19.54
CA ASN A 23 1.26 -3.07 -18.91
C ASN A 23 1.09 -4.43 -18.20
N GLY A 24 -0.09 -5.08 -18.28
CA GLY A 24 -0.33 -6.37 -17.64
C GLY A 24 -0.94 -6.28 -16.23
N GLY A 25 -1.49 -5.12 -15.87
CA GLY A 25 -2.23 -4.90 -14.63
C GLY A 25 -1.35 -4.58 -13.41
N VAL A 26 -1.99 -4.57 -12.24
CA VAL A 26 -1.40 -4.14 -10.95
C VAL A 26 -0.13 -4.93 -10.59
N GLN A 27 -0.08 -6.22 -10.94
CA GLN A 27 1.04 -7.09 -10.61
C GLN A 27 2.28 -6.81 -11.47
N ALA A 28 2.09 -6.26 -12.67
CA ALA A 28 3.17 -6.02 -13.61
C ALA A 28 3.79 -4.61 -13.49
N ASP A 29 3.01 -3.62 -13.04
CA ASP A 29 3.47 -2.23 -12.91
C ASP A 29 3.02 -1.57 -11.59
N GLY A 30 3.71 -1.93 -10.51
CA GLY A 30 3.44 -1.40 -9.17
C GLY A 30 3.69 0.10 -9.02
N ASP A 31 4.58 0.70 -9.81
CA ASP A 31 4.84 2.15 -9.75
C ASP A 31 3.67 2.92 -10.38
N LEU A 32 3.13 2.41 -11.49
CA LEU A 32 1.94 2.98 -12.12
C LEU A 32 0.70 2.80 -11.25
N PHE A 33 0.55 1.64 -10.60
CA PHE A 33 -0.48 1.44 -9.59
C PHE A 33 -0.34 2.44 -8.44
N HIS A 34 0.86 2.67 -7.92
CA HIS A 34 1.08 3.68 -6.88
C HIS A 34 0.66 5.08 -7.35
N GLN A 35 0.99 5.48 -8.58
CA GLN A 35 0.53 6.75 -9.15
C GLN A 35 -1.00 6.82 -9.21
N ILE A 36 -1.67 5.77 -9.67
CA ILE A 36 -3.14 5.69 -9.69
C ILE A 36 -3.71 5.94 -8.29
N THR A 37 -3.19 5.26 -7.26
CA THR A 37 -3.65 5.45 -5.87
C THR A 37 -3.47 6.88 -5.36
N GLN A 38 -2.43 7.59 -5.80
CA GLN A 38 -2.26 9.01 -5.47
C GLN A 38 -3.32 9.89 -6.14
N TYR A 39 -3.70 9.58 -7.39
CA TYR A 39 -4.78 10.30 -8.08
C TYR A 39 -6.14 10.02 -7.46
N GLU A 40 -6.44 8.78 -7.08
CA GLU A 40 -7.66 8.43 -6.33
C GLU A 40 -7.78 9.28 -5.06
N LYS A 41 -6.71 9.32 -4.25
CA LYS A 41 -6.66 10.13 -3.03
C LYS A 41 -6.97 11.60 -3.32
N ARG A 42 -6.39 12.16 -4.39
CA ARG A 42 -6.59 13.58 -4.78
C ARG A 42 -8.02 13.82 -5.25
N ILE A 43 -8.59 12.92 -6.04
CA ILE A 43 -9.95 13.01 -6.56
C ILE A 43 -10.94 12.93 -5.40
N LEU A 44 -10.88 11.87 -4.58
CA LEU A 44 -11.79 11.68 -3.43
C LEU A 44 -11.74 12.85 -2.45
N LYS A 45 -10.54 13.38 -2.18
CA LYS A 45 -10.36 14.57 -1.35
C LYS A 45 -11.10 15.80 -1.89
N LYS A 46 -11.24 15.97 -3.20
CA LYS A 46 -12.01 17.10 -3.79
C LYS A 46 -13.52 17.00 -3.52
N PHE A 47 -14.02 15.79 -3.26
CA PHE A 47 -15.41 15.51 -2.90
C PHE A 47 -15.63 15.40 -1.38
N GLY A 48 -14.58 15.58 -0.56
CA GLY A 48 -14.66 15.36 0.89
C GLY A 48 -14.80 13.89 1.28
N LEU A 49 -14.49 12.97 0.37
CA LEU A 49 -14.59 11.54 0.59
C LEU A 49 -13.26 10.95 1.09
N PRO A 50 -13.28 10.00 2.03
CA PRO A 50 -12.10 9.24 2.42
C PRO A 50 -11.67 8.27 1.32
N GLN A 51 -10.40 7.86 1.31
CA GLN A 51 -9.90 6.84 0.37
C GLN A 51 -10.22 5.42 0.87
N SER A 52 -11.51 5.13 1.08
CA SER A 52 -11.97 3.81 1.51
C SER A 52 -12.12 2.83 0.33
N ASN A 53 -12.10 1.53 0.61
CA ASN A 53 -12.27 0.49 -0.41
C ASN A 53 -13.60 0.66 -1.15
N LYS A 54 -14.66 1.07 -0.46
CA LYS A 54 -15.97 1.37 -1.07
C LYS A 54 -15.83 2.31 -2.27
N TYR A 55 -15.20 3.47 -2.08
CA TYR A 55 -15.11 4.48 -3.15
C TYR A 55 -14.07 4.11 -4.21
N VAL A 56 -12.94 3.54 -3.80
CA VAL A 56 -11.92 3.07 -4.75
C VAL A 56 -12.50 2.00 -5.68
N LYS A 57 -13.19 0.98 -5.15
CA LYS A 57 -13.83 -0.07 -5.98
C LYS A 57 -14.85 0.51 -6.96
N MET A 58 -15.62 1.50 -6.54
CA MET A 58 -16.56 2.21 -7.42
C MET A 58 -15.82 2.92 -8.56
N MET A 59 -14.72 3.63 -8.24
CA MET A 59 -13.91 4.32 -9.26
C MET A 59 -13.31 3.33 -10.27
N TRP A 60 -12.74 2.22 -9.80
CA TRP A 60 -12.20 1.15 -10.66
C TRP A 60 -13.28 0.58 -11.60
N LYS A 61 -14.47 0.26 -11.07
CA LYS A 61 -15.59 -0.24 -11.90
C LYS A 61 -15.95 0.71 -13.04
N ILE A 62 -15.91 2.02 -12.81
CA ILE A 62 -16.18 3.02 -13.86
C ILE A 62 -14.99 3.11 -14.82
N ALA A 63 -13.76 3.07 -14.31
CA ALA A 63 -12.54 3.09 -15.10
C ALA A 63 -12.46 1.90 -16.07
N ASP A 64 -12.88 0.72 -15.65
CA ASP A 64 -12.82 -0.52 -16.43
C ASP A 64 -14.04 -0.69 -17.37
N SER A 65 -15.05 0.19 -17.28
CA SER A 65 -16.23 0.12 -18.15
C SER A 65 -15.86 0.28 -19.64
N LYS A 66 -16.61 -0.36 -20.55
CA LYS A 66 -16.38 -0.26 -22.01
C LYS A 66 -16.90 1.03 -22.66
N THR A 67 -17.32 2.01 -21.86
CA THR A 67 -17.90 3.26 -22.35
C THR A 67 -16.84 4.27 -22.82
N THR A 68 -17.28 5.31 -23.54
CA THR A 68 -16.38 6.38 -24.00
C THR A 68 -15.79 7.15 -22.82
N LEU A 69 -14.59 7.72 -23.00
CA LEU A 69 -13.93 8.54 -21.96
C LEU A 69 -14.81 9.72 -21.48
N LYS A 70 -15.57 10.33 -22.38
CA LYS A 70 -16.53 11.39 -22.04
C LYS A 70 -17.61 10.86 -21.09
N ASN A 71 -18.16 9.68 -21.38
CA ASN A 71 -19.17 9.06 -20.53
C ASN A 71 -18.59 8.62 -19.18
N LYS A 72 -17.38 8.03 -19.15
CA LYS A 72 -16.67 7.71 -17.90
C LYS A 72 -16.49 8.93 -17.01
N ASN A 73 -16.07 10.07 -17.58
CA ASN A 73 -15.92 11.32 -16.84
C ASN A 73 -17.25 11.78 -16.22
N SER A 74 -18.32 11.84 -17.01
CA SER A 74 -19.64 12.26 -16.51
C SER A 74 -20.16 11.33 -15.42
N LEU A 75 -20.09 10.01 -15.64
CA LEU A 75 -20.51 8.99 -14.67
C LEU A 75 -19.72 9.08 -13.37
N MET A 76 -18.39 9.26 -13.45
CA MET A 76 -17.54 9.38 -12.26
C MET A 76 -17.89 10.63 -11.45
N LEU A 77 -18.08 11.77 -12.11
CA LEU A 77 -18.47 13.01 -11.44
C LEU A 77 -19.81 12.87 -10.73
N GLU A 78 -20.81 12.33 -11.42
CA GLU A 78 -22.15 12.11 -10.87
C GLU A 78 -22.11 11.18 -9.64
N GLN A 79 -21.48 10.00 -9.78
CA GLN A 79 -21.42 9.02 -8.69
C GLN A 79 -20.64 9.53 -7.47
N LEU A 80 -19.52 10.21 -7.68
CA LEU A 80 -18.77 10.82 -6.57
C LEU A 80 -19.57 11.93 -5.88
N SER A 81 -20.38 12.69 -6.63
CA SER A 81 -21.21 13.75 -6.06
C SER A 81 -22.34 13.15 -5.19
N ILE A 82 -23.04 12.14 -5.71
CA ILE A 82 -24.09 11.41 -4.98
C ILE A 82 -23.53 10.79 -3.70
N GLU A 83 -22.38 10.12 -3.77
CA GLU A 83 -21.79 9.49 -2.60
C GLU A 83 -21.26 10.51 -1.59
N ALA A 84 -20.74 11.65 -2.05
CA ALA A 84 -20.35 12.76 -1.18
C ALA A 84 -21.54 13.34 -0.42
N GLU A 85 -22.66 13.57 -1.10
CA GLU A 85 -23.89 14.04 -0.45
C GLU A 85 -24.37 13.08 0.63
N LYS A 86 -24.42 11.77 0.32
CA LYS A 86 -24.79 10.73 1.30
C LYS A 86 -23.84 10.72 2.50
N TYR A 87 -22.54 10.80 2.25
CA TYR A 87 -21.51 10.77 3.28
C TYR A 87 -21.55 12.01 4.19
N LEU A 88 -21.81 13.19 3.63
CA LEU A 88 -21.95 14.42 4.41
C LEU A 88 -23.26 14.44 5.20
N ALA A 89 -24.34 13.87 4.65
CA ALA A 89 -25.65 13.78 5.29
C ALA A 89 -25.70 12.74 6.43
N SER A 90 -24.88 11.69 6.40
CA SER A 90 -24.92 10.60 7.38
C SER A 90 -24.45 11.00 8.80
N LYS A 91 -24.03 12.25 9.00
CA LYS A 91 -23.39 12.80 10.20
C LYS A 91 -22.13 11.99 10.54
N PRO A 92 -20.91 12.51 10.33
CA PRO A 92 -19.71 11.74 10.64
C PRO A 92 -19.75 11.31 12.11
N SER A 93 -19.84 9.99 12.32
CA SER A 93 -19.69 9.36 13.62
C SER A 93 -18.42 9.93 14.27
N SER A 94 -18.46 10.20 15.57
CA SER A 94 -17.23 10.54 16.27
C SER A 94 -16.20 9.42 16.05
N ILE A 95 -14.91 9.76 16.04
CA ILE A 95 -13.84 8.77 15.84
C ILE A 95 -14.01 7.59 16.82
N GLN A 96 -14.44 7.86 18.06
CA GLN A 96 -14.73 6.83 19.07
C GLN A 96 -15.86 5.89 18.62
N GLN A 97 -16.93 6.43 18.04
CA GLN A 97 -18.04 5.62 17.55
C GLN A 97 -17.62 4.78 16.33
N ILE A 98 -16.83 5.34 15.42
CA ILE A 98 -16.25 4.61 14.27
C ILE A 98 -15.43 3.43 14.77
N ILE A 99 -14.56 3.63 15.76
CA ILE A 99 -13.71 2.56 16.33
C ILE A 99 -14.58 1.50 17.02
N LYS A 100 -15.60 1.92 17.77
CA LYS A 100 -16.53 1.00 18.44
C LYS A 100 -17.28 0.12 17.44
N ASP A 101 -17.77 0.71 16.35
CA ASP A 101 -18.46 -0.02 15.30
C ASP A 101 -17.51 -0.92 14.49
N ALA A 102 -16.29 -0.44 14.25
CA ALA A 102 -15.22 -1.21 13.63
C ALA A 102 -14.89 -2.47 14.43
N ARG A 103 -14.76 -2.34 15.76
CA ARG A 103 -14.53 -3.47 16.67
C ARG A 103 -15.73 -4.42 16.69
N LYS A 104 -16.94 -3.89 16.85
CA LYS A 104 -18.17 -4.69 16.96
C LYS A 104 -18.42 -5.54 15.70
N ASN A 105 -18.15 -4.99 14.53
CA ASN A 105 -18.44 -5.64 13.25
C ASN A 105 -17.20 -6.17 12.54
N ASN A 106 -16.03 -6.12 13.19
CA ASN A 106 -14.73 -6.51 12.62
C ASN A 106 -14.48 -5.88 11.23
N LEU A 107 -14.68 -4.55 11.13
CA LEU A 107 -14.62 -3.83 9.86
C LEU A 107 -13.20 -3.80 9.29
N ASP A 108 -13.13 -3.72 7.97
CA ASP A 108 -11.89 -3.73 7.22
C ASP A 108 -11.05 -2.44 7.48
N PRO A 109 -9.74 -2.56 7.80
CA PRO A 109 -8.89 -1.40 8.05
C PRO A 109 -8.80 -0.41 6.88
N PHE A 110 -8.93 -0.88 5.64
CA PHE A 110 -8.91 -0.03 4.45
C PHE A 110 -10.17 0.83 4.32
N ASP A 111 -11.26 0.47 5.01
CA ASP A 111 -12.44 1.32 5.12
C ASP A 111 -12.36 2.24 6.35
N ILE A 112 -11.77 1.80 7.46
CA ILE A 112 -11.77 2.55 8.72
C ILE A 112 -10.59 3.52 8.88
N LEU A 113 -9.36 3.13 8.52
CA LEU A 113 -8.19 3.99 8.69
C LEU A 113 -8.36 5.35 7.96
N PRO A 114 -8.87 5.39 6.70
CA PRO A 114 -9.10 6.66 6.02
C PRO A 114 -10.12 7.57 6.73
N GLU A 115 -11.14 6.99 7.37
CA GLU A 115 -12.18 7.69 8.13
C GLU A 115 -11.60 8.38 9.38
N ILE A 116 -10.62 7.75 10.02
CA ILE A 116 -9.86 8.33 11.15
C ILE A 116 -8.61 9.11 10.70
N TYR A 117 -8.54 9.47 9.41
CA TYR A 117 -7.52 10.29 8.78
C TYR A 117 -6.10 9.72 8.76
N VAL A 118 -5.99 8.40 8.70
CA VAL A 118 -4.72 7.65 8.63
C VAL A 118 -4.71 6.78 7.38
N GLY A 119 -3.58 6.73 6.66
CA GLY A 119 -3.45 5.85 5.51
C GLY A 119 -3.09 4.42 5.93
N PRO A 120 -3.55 3.38 5.20
CA PRO A 120 -3.11 2.01 5.44
C PRO A 120 -1.63 1.85 5.11
N ASN A 121 -0.86 1.51 6.12
CA ASN A 121 0.56 1.16 6.10
C ASN A 121 0.80 0.00 7.06
N SER A 122 1.83 -0.82 6.85
CA SER A 122 2.11 -2.00 7.69
C SER A 122 2.10 -1.68 9.19
N TYR A 123 2.62 -0.52 9.62
CA TYR A 123 2.57 -0.12 11.03
C TYR A 123 1.15 0.21 11.50
N THR A 124 0.41 1.00 10.73
CA THR A 124 -0.97 1.37 11.08
C THR A 124 -1.93 0.18 11.03
N LEU A 125 -1.67 -0.78 10.14
CA LEU A 125 -2.40 -2.05 10.05
C LEU A 125 -2.11 -2.93 11.26
N PHE A 126 -0.87 -2.93 11.76
CA PHE A 126 -0.53 -3.57 13.03
C PHE A 126 -1.31 -2.94 14.19
N LEU A 127 -1.24 -1.61 14.35
CA LEU A 127 -1.96 -0.92 15.42
C LEU A 127 -3.47 -1.20 15.39
N TYR A 128 -4.06 -1.18 14.19
CA TYR A 128 -5.47 -1.46 14.01
C TYR A 128 -5.84 -2.92 14.32
N ASN A 129 -5.23 -3.88 13.63
CA ASN A 129 -5.62 -5.29 13.70
C ASN A 129 -5.20 -5.96 15.01
N GLU A 130 -4.01 -5.62 15.50
CA GLU A 130 -3.41 -6.33 16.63
C GLU A 130 -3.72 -5.69 17.98
N ILE A 131 -4.13 -4.42 18.00
CA ILE A 131 -4.38 -3.69 19.24
C ILE A 131 -5.80 -3.10 19.25
N LEU A 132 -6.12 -2.19 18.32
CA LEU A 132 -7.38 -1.42 18.35
C LEU A 132 -8.63 -2.31 18.29
N LEU A 133 -8.61 -3.34 17.44
CA LEU A 133 -9.73 -4.29 17.35
C LEU A 133 -9.82 -5.24 18.56
N LYS A 134 -8.75 -5.39 19.36
CA LYS A 134 -8.70 -6.39 20.44
C LYS A 134 -8.97 -5.81 21.82
N THR A 135 -8.65 -4.54 22.05
CA THR A 135 -8.86 -3.88 23.34
C THR A 135 -9.33 -2.45 23.15
N SER A 136 -10.24 -2.01 24.03
CA SER A 136 -10.68 -0.61 24.11
C SER A 136 -9.84 0.26 25.04
N GLU A 137 -9.03 -0.36 25.89
CA GLU A 137 -8.25 0.36 26.93
C GLU A 137 -7.18 1.27 26.31
N LEU A 138 -6.74 0.96 25.10
CA LEU A 138 -5.66 1.66 24.40
C LEU A 138 -6.15 2.58 23.27
N ASP A 139 -7.46 2.84 23.17
CA ASP A 139 -8.03 3.60 22.05
C ASP A 139 -7.42 5.01 21.96
N ASN A 140 -7.26 5.69 23.10
CA ASN A 140 -6.66 7.03 23.15
C ASN A 140 -5.17 7.00 22.78
N GLU A 141 -4.40 6.04 23.31
CA GLU A 141 -2.98 5.91 22.97
C GLU A 141 -2.77 5.62 21.48
N ILE A 142 -3.61 4.79 20.87
CA ILE A 142 -3.51 4.49 19.43
C ILE A 142 -3.90 5.70 18.59
N LEU A 143 -4.94 6.45 18.98
CA LEU A 143 -5.32 7.68 18.29
C LEU A 143 -4.22 8.75 18.39
N GLU A 144 -3.56 8.87 19.55
CA GLU A 144 -2.37 9.71 19.68
C GLU A 144 -1.21 9.22 18.82
N GLU A 145 -0.98 7.91 18.77
CA GLU A 145 0.06 7.30 17.92
C GLU A 145 -0.19 7.66 16.44
N PHE A 146 -1.42 7.52 15.97
CA PHE A 146 -1.83 7.92 14.62
C PHE A 146 -1.61 9.41 14.35
N SER A 147 -1.94 10.28 15.30
CA SER A 147 -1.66 11.71 15.21
C SER A 147 -0.16 12.00 15.08
N ARG A 148 0.67 11.34 15.91
CA ARG A 148 2.13 11.48 15.87
C ARG A 148 2.72 11.02 14.54
N ILE A 149 2.24 9.90 14.00
CA ILE A 149 2.65 9.40 12.68
C ILE A 149 2.33 10.43 11.59
N LYS A 150 1.10 10.96 11.59
CA LYS A 150 0.64 11.92 10.59
C LYS A 150 1.43 13.23 10.64
N ASN A 151 1.67 13.75 11.84
CA ASN A 151 2.36 15.03 12.03
C ASN A 151 3.85 14.96 11.68
N ASN A 152 4.49 13.81 11.93
CA ASN A 152 5.92 13.65 11.70
C ASN A 152 6.29 12.98 10.37
N GLY A 153 5.32 12.44 9.63
CA GLY A 153 5.55 11.82 8.32
C GLY A 153 6.54 10.64 8.36
N CYS A 154 6.55 9.86 9.44
CA CYS A 154 7.67 8.98 9.79
C CYS A 154 7.46 7.49 9.46
N LEU A 155 6.46 7.14 8.66
CA LEU A 155 6.14 5.74 8.32
C LEU A 155 7.29 5.02 7.61
N MET A 156 8.04 5.73 6.76
CA MET A 156 9.20 5.14 6.07
C MET A 156 10.32 4.79 7.06
N ASP A 157 10.61 5.70 8.01
CA ASP A 157 11.59 5.46 9.07
C ASP A 157 11.22 4.22 9.90
N ILE A 158 9.93 4.06 10.24
CA ILE A 158 9.41 2.90 10.96
C ILE A 158 9.61 1.61 10.16
N TYR A 159 9.32 1.64 8.85
CA TYR A 159 9.53 0.49 7.97
C TYR A 159 11.02 0.12 7.86
N MET A 160 11.92 1.09 7.76
CA MET A 160 13.36 0.82 7.71
C MET A 160 13.87 0.06 8.94
N LEU A 161 13.32 0.35 10.14
CA LEU A 161 13.71 -0.37 11.36
C LEU A 161 13.43 -1.88 11.30
N THR A 162 12.43 -2.32 10.53
CA THR A 162 12.14 -3.76 10.41
C THR A 162 13.26 -4.51 9.69
N MET A 163 14.09 -3.81 8.93
CA MET A 163 15.21 -4.36 8.14
C MET A 163 16.56 -4.29 8.87
N MET A 164 16.62 -3.71 10.08
CA MET A 164 17.87 -3.50 10.83
C MET A 164 17.99 -4.43 12.04
N ASP A 165 19.02 -5.26 12.14
CA ASP A 165 19.16 -6.20 13.26
C ASP A 165 19.24 -5.48 14.63
N LEU A 166 20.13 -4.49 14.75
CA LEU A 166 20.33 -3.67 15.96
C LEU A 166 19.58 -2.33 15.88
N TYR A 167 18.30 -2.37 15.49
CA TYR A 167 17.50 -1.17 15.24
C TYR A 167 17.47 -0.17 16.41
N LYS A 168 17.55 -0.64 17.66
CA LYS A 168 17.52 0.21 18.87
C LYS A 168 18.69 1.20 18.96
N ASN A 169 19.81 0.89 18.31
CA ASN A 169 20.99 1.75 18.31
C ASN A 169 20.95 2.80 17.20
N SER A 170 20.03 2.65 16.23
CA SER A 170 19.92 3.55 15.09
C SER A 170 19.43 4.95 15.46
N GLU A 171 19.89 5.95 14.72
CA GLU A 171 19.37 7.31 14.84
C GLU A 171 17.88 7.39 14.51
N ALA A 172 17.42 6.60 13.54
CA ALA A 172 16.01 6.49 13.18
C ALA A 172 15.16 6.06 14.39
N TYR A 173 15.59 5.05 15.15
CA TYR A 173 14.87 4.62 16.34
C TYR A 173 14.83 5.70 17.43
N LYS A 174 15.98 6.34 17.70
CA LYS A 174 16.06 7.43 18.68
C LYS A 174 15.13 8.58 18.31
N LYS A 175 15.15 9.00 17.03
CA LYS A 175 14.26 10.01 16.47
C LYS A 175 12.79 9.65 16.63
N LEU A 176 12.41 8.42 16.29
CA LEU A 176 11.03 7.95 16.40
C LEU A 176 10.55 7.88 17.86
N LYS A 177 11.42 7.52 18.80
CA LYS A 177 11.13 7.59 20.24
C LYS A 177 10.96 9.02 20.73
N LEU A 178 11.71 9.99 20.19
CA LEU A 178 11.51 11.42 20.49
C LEU A 178 10.16 11.94 19.98
N TYR A 179 9.61 11.38 18.90
CA TYR A 179 8.22 11.64 18.48
C TYR A 179 7.18 11.01 19.41
N GLY A 180 7.63 10.26 20.42
CA GLY A 180 6.79 9.63 21.43
C GLY A 180 6.12 8.35 20.96
N LEU A 181 6.54 7.75 19.85
CA LEU A 181 5.88 6.55 19.32
C LEU A 181 6.07 5.35 20.27
N LYS A 182 4.96 4.88 20.85
CA LYS A 182 4.96 3.89 21.94
C LYS A 182 5.11 2.46 21.44
N PHE A 183 4.53 2.15 20.28
CA PHE A 183 4.30 0.76 19.85
C PHE A 183 5.34 0.21 18.85
N ILE A 184 6.41 0.96 18.59
CA ILE A 184 7.45 0.58 17.60
C ILE A 184 8.08 -0.77 17.92
N ASP A 185 8.48 -0.98 19.18
CA ASP A 185 9.18 -2.21 19.57
C ASP A 185 8.26 -3.42 19.37
N ALA A 186 6.98 -3.31 19.76
CA ALA A 186 5.98 -4.35 19.59
C ALA A 186 5.72 -4.65 18.10
N TYR A 187 5.64 -3.61 17.26
CA TYR A 187 5.50 -3.77 15.82
C TYR A 187 6.67 -4.50 15.18
N ILE A 188 7.92 -4.15 15.53
CA ILE A 188 9.10 -4.79 14.92
C ILE A 188 9.14 -6.28 15.28
N ILE A 189 8.83 -6.62 16.53
CA ILE A 189 8.72 -8.02 16.97
C ILE A 189 7.63 -8.75 16.19
N TRP A 190 6.43 -8.16 16.09
CA TRP A 190 5.32 -8.72 15.32
C TRP A 190 5.66 -8.89 13.84
N TYR A 191 6.31 -7.90 13.22
CA TYR A 191 6.65 -7.93 11.80
C TYR A 191 7.63 -9.06 11.49
N ARG A 192 8.66 -9.24 12.33
CA ARG A 192 9.66 -10.31 12.18
C ARG A 192 9.04 -11.69 12.38
N SER A 193 8.19 -11.87 13.39
CA SER A 193 7.55 -13.16 13.62
C SER A 193 6.62 -13.56 12.48
N LYS A 194 5.89 -12.60 11.87
CA LYS A 194 5.09 -12.84 10.66
C LYS A 194 5.94 -13.17 9.44
N LYS A 195 7.10 -12.54 9.29
CA LYS A 195 8.05 -12.83 8.21
C LYS A 195 8.59 -14.26 8.32
N GLU A 196 9.10 -14.63 9.49
CA GLU A 196 9.61 -15.98 9.77
C GLU A 196 8.53 -17.05 9.60
N SER A 197 7.29 -16.76 10.01
CA SER A 197 6.17 -17.69 9.84
C SER A 197 5.83 -17.91 8.36
N LYS A 198 5.85 -16.85 7.54
CA LYS A 198 5.67 -16.98 6.08
C LYS A 198 6.81 -17.76 5.44
N GLU A 199 8.05 -17.51 5.83
CA GLU A 199 9.20 -18.27 5.33
C GLU A 199 9.08 -19.75 5.71
N LYS A 200 8.66 -20.07 6.94
CA LYS A 200 8.40 -21.45 7.38
C LYS A 200 7.23 -22.11 6.65
N ILE A 201 6.14 -21.40 6.38
CA ILE A 201 5.00 -21.93 5.60
C ILE A 201 5.44 -22.21 4.17
N VAL A 202 6.18 -21.30 3.53
CA VAL A 202 6.75 -21.51 2.19
C VAL A 202 7.69 -22.72 2.17
N LEU A 203 8.47 -22.92 3.25
CA LEU A 203 9.34 -24.09 3.42
C LEU A 203 8.57 -25.39 3.74
N GLN A 204 7.35 -25.31 4.29
CA GLN A 204 6.50 -26.47 4.61
C GLN A 204 5.54 -26.84 3.47
N GLU A 205 5.17 -25.90 2.61
CA GLU A 205 4.39 -26.12 1.38
C GLU A 205 5.24 -26.73 0.24
N VAL A 206 6.46 -27.20 0.53
CA VAL A 206 7.38 -27.90 -0.39
C VAL A 206 6.91 -29.33 -0.68
N ASN A 207 5.64 -29.52 -1.09
CA ASN A 207 5.08 -30.84 -1.43
C ASN A 207 3.99 -30.82 -2.54
N LYS A 208 4.15 -30.02 -3.61
CA LYS A 208 3.41 -30.15 -4.88
C LYS A 208 4.24 -29.74 -6.11
N ASN A 209 3.98 -30.44 -7.23
CA ASN A 209 4.60 -30.51 -8.57
C ASN A 209 5.67 -29.46 -8.95
N ASP A 210 6.82 -29.98 -9.40
CA ASP A 210 8.05 -29.22 -9.67
C ASP A 210 7.98 -28.31 -10.91
N ASP A 211 7.12 -28.58 -11.89
CA ASP A 211 7.08 -27.82 -13.16
C ASP A 211 6.45 -26.42 -13.01
N GLU A 212 5.32 -26.27 -12.31
CA GLU A 212 4.68 -24.96 -12.04
C GLU A 212 5.60 -24.05 -11.20
N ARG A 213 6.47 -24.65 -10.38
CA ARG A 213 7.42 -23.93 -9.51
C ARG A 213 8.58 -23.34 -10.27
N VAL A 214 9.06 -24.02 -11.31
CA VAL A 214 10.12 -23.48 -12.16
C VAL A 214 9.59 -22.23 -12.86
N GLU A 215 8.35 -22.25 -13.36
CA GLU A 215 7.72 -21.08 -13.97
C GLU A 215 7.55 -19.93 -12.97
N ASP A 216 6.98 -20.17 -11.80
CA ASP A 216 6.81 -19.14 -10.76
C ASP A 216 8.15 -18.56 -10.29
N ALA A 217 9.16 -19.42 -10.09
CA ALA A 217 10.51 -18.99 -9.71
C ALA A 217 11.16 -18.16 -10.83
N LEU A 218 10.99 -18.54 -12.09
CA LEU A 218 11.46 -17.78 -13.24
C LEU A 218 10.78 -16.41 -13.31
N VAL A 219 9.47 -16.34 -13.08
CA VAL A 219 8.71 -15.08 -13.03
C VAL A 219 9.23 -14.18 -11.91
N MET A 220 9.46 -14.72 -10.70
CA MET A 220 10.05 -13.96 -9.60
C MET A 220 11.47 -13.46 -9.92
N LEU A 221 12.30 -14.28 -10.55
CA LEU A 221 13.65 -13.88 -10.97
C LEU A 221 13.61 -12.80 -12.05
N ILE A 222 12.68 -12.87 -13.00
CA ILE A 222 12.44 -11.81 -14.00
C ILE A 222 12.07 -10.49 -13.30
N PHE A 223 11.19 -10.52 -12.30
CA PHE A 223 10.83 -9.33 -11.54
C PHE A 223 12.00 -8.77 -10.71
N ALA A 224 12.77 -9.64 -10.07
CA ALA A 224 13.98 -9.25 -9.35
C ALA A 224 14.99 -8.58 -10.30
N PHE A 225 15.16 -9.11 -11.53
CA PHE A 225 16.06 -8.53 -12.52
C PHE A 225 15.56 -7.19 -13.08
N ARG A 226 14.26 -7.04 -13.32
CA ARG A 226 13.64 -5.74 -13.67
C ARG A 226 13.91 -4.70 -12.58
N ARG A 227 13.77 -5.08 -11.30
CA ARG A 227 14.07 -4.22 -10.16
C ARG A 227 15.55 -3.84 -10.12
N PHE A 228 16.45 -4.80 -10.37
CA PHE A 228 17.88 -4.54 -10.53
C PHE A 228 18.15 -3.48 -11.62
N GLN A 229 17.56 -3.62 -12.81
CA GLN A 229 17.73 -2.65 -13.89
C GLN A 229 17.21 -1.25 -13.51
N LYS A 230 16.07 -1.15 -12.82
CA LYS A 230 15.57 0.13 -12.29
C LYS A 230 16.58 0.79 -11.35
N PHE A 231 17.16 0.05 -10.41
CA PHE A 231 18.20 0.59 -9.52
C PHE A 231 19.46 1.02 -10.29
N ARG A 232 19.87 0.27 -11.33
CA ARG A 232 20.99 0.68 -12.20
C ARG A 232 20.70 1.99 -12.93
N ASN A 233 19.48 2.16 -13.45
CA ASN A 233 19.05 3.40 -14.11
C ASN A 233 18.96 4.60 -13.15
N TRP A 234 18.75 4.36 -11.85
CA TRP A 234 18.81 5.38 -10.80
C TRP A 234 20.23 5.68 -10.30
N GLY A 235 21.26 5.09 -10.91
CA GLY A 235 22.66 5.37 -10.59
C GLY A 235 23.25 4.51 -9.46
N TYR A 236 22.54 3.50 -8.96
CA TYR A 236 23.09 2.62 -7.94
C TYR A 236 24.21 1.74 -8.53
N GLY A 237 25.30 1.58 -7.79
CA GLY A 237 26.36 0.61 -8.08
C GLY A 237 25.83 -0.82 -8.14
N GLU A 238 26.48 -1.70 -8.90
CA GLU A 238 25.98 -3.05 -9.18
C GLU A 238 25.71 -3.87 -7.91
N ASN A 239 26.66 -3.88 -6.96
CA ASN A 239 26.51 -4.61 -5.70
C ASN A 239 25.31 -4.11 -4.88
N ASN A 240 25.09 -2.79 -4.84
CA ASN A 240 23.96 -2.19 -4.13
C ASN A 240 22.63 -2.50 -4.83
N ALA A 241 22.60 -2.40 -6.16
CA ALA A 241 21.42 -2.74 -6.96
C ALA A 241 21.06 -4.23 -6.82
N ARG A 242 22.05 -5.13 -6.78
CA ARG A 242 21.87 -6.57 -6.55
C ARG A 242 21.33 -6.87 -5.16
N SER A 243 21.89 -6.23 -4.14
CA SER A 243 21.41 -6.34 -2.76
C SER A 243 19.94 -5.90 -2.62
N LEU A 244 19.61 -4.70 -3.14
CA LEU A 244 18.25 -4.14 -3.07
C LEU A 244 17.21 -4.91 -3.91
N SER A 245 17.66 -5.61 -4.95
CA SER A 245 16.79 -6.46 -5.78
C SER A 245 16.66 -7.90 -5.27
N GLY A 246 17.43 -8.29 -4.26
CA GLY A 246 17.46 -9.67 -3.76
C GLY A 246 18.27 -10.64 -4.63
N LEU A 247 19.10 -10.13 -5.55
CA LEU A 247 19.95 -10.93 -6.45
C LEU A 247 21.43 -10.92 -6.00
N THR A 248 21.65 -11.17 -4.70
CA THR A 248 23.00 -11.20 -4.11
C THR A 248 23.81 -12.41 -4.55
N ASP A 249 23.15 -13.54 -4.85
CA ASP A 249 23.78 -14.74 -5.38
C ASP A 249 24.10 -14.61 -6.88
N ASP A 250 25.33 -14.97 -7.27
CA ASP A 250 25.83 -14.86 -8.65
C ASP A 250 25.13 -15.79 -9.63
N LYS A 251 24.73 -16.99 -9.19
CA LYS A 251 24.04 -17.95 -10.05
C LYS A 251 22.61 -17.48 -10.29
N LEU A 252 21.90 -17.08 -9.23
CA LEU A 252 20.54 -16.53 -9.34
C LEU A 252 20.53 -15.25 -10.18
N PHE A 253 21.51 -14.37 -10.04
CA PHE A 253 21.62 -13.16 -10.86
C PHE A 253 21.78 -13.50 -12.35
N LYS A 254 22.61 -14.50 -12.69
CA LYS A 254 22.78 -14.97 -14.08
C LYS A 254 21.52 -15.61 -14.64
N ILE A 255 20.84 -16.45 -13.85
CA ILE A 255 19.57 -17.08 -14.25
C ILE A 255 18.50 -16.01 -14.45
N ALA A 256 18.37 -15.05 -13.54
CA ALA A 256 17.44 -13.94 -13.63
C ALA A 256 17.68 -13.07 -14.88
N LYS A 257 18.95 -12.76 -15.17
CA LYS A 257 19.36 -12.04 -16.38
C LYS A 257 18.97 -12.79 -17.65
N PHE A 258 19.23 -14.10 -17.68
CA PHE A 258 18.94 -14.96 -18.83
C PHE A 258 17.42 -15.12 -19.04
N ALA A 259 16.68 -15.41 -17.97
CA ALA A 259 15.23 -15.52 -18.00
C ALA A 259 14.56 -14.22 -18.46
N PHE A 260 15.08 -13.06 -18.02
CA PHE A 260 14.61 -11.76 -18.49
C PHE A 260 14.88 -11.57 -19.99
N ALA A 261 16.07 -11.92 -20.48
CA ALA A 261 16.44 -11.74 -21.90
C ALA A 261 15.60 -12.59 -22.87
N ILE A 262 15.09 -13.75 -22.43
CA ILE A 262 14.23 -14.61 -23.25
C ILE A 262 12.78 -14.10 -23.27
N ASN A 263 12.34 -13.40 -22.22
CA ASN A 263 10.96 -12.92 -22.04
C ASN A 263 10.79 -11.41 -22.34
N SER A 264 11.76 -10.79 -22.99
CA SER A 264 11.76 -9.35 -23.38
C SER A 264 11.76 -9.22 -24.90
#